data_AF-A0A093V4B0-F1
#
_entry.id   AF-A0A093V4B0-F1
#
_cell.length_a   1.000
_cell.length_b   1.000
_cell.length_c   1.000
_cell.angle_alpha   90.00
_cell.angle_beta   90.00
_cell.angle_gamma   90.00
#
_symmetry.space_group_name_H-M   'P 1'
#
loop_
_entity.id
_entity.type
_entity.pdbx_description
1 polymer ?
#
loop_
_entity_poly.entity_id
_entity_poly.type
_entity_poly.pdbx_seq_one_letter_code
_entity_poly.pdbx_strand_id
1 'polypeptide(L)' 'WCEFDAEKEAGDIIAVKQGNVFGTSFHPELTDDPRIHLWWLRQVADAVQKRSGVV' A
#
# COMPACT_ATOMS: atom_id res chain seq x y z
N TRP A 1 15.85 27.51 -7.62
CA TRP A 1 14.88 26.50 -7.18
C TRP A 1 13.80 27.24 -6.45
N CYS A 2 12.64 27.39 -7.09
CA CYS A 2 11.52 28.19 -6.59
C CYS A 2 10.79 27.41 -5.49
N GLU A 3 10.48 28.12 -4.42
CA GLU A 3 9.72 27.69 -3.24
C GLU A 3 8.30 27.24 -3.61
N PHE A 4 7.75 26.31 -2.83
CA PHE A 4 6.31 26.07 -2.76
C PHE A 4 5.87 25.89 -1.31
N ASP A 5 5.33 26.97 -0.75
CA ASP A 5 4.56 27.00 0.49
C ASP A 5 3.06 26.88 0.14
N ALA A 6 2.44 25.75 0.51
CA ALA A 6 0.99 25.58 0.72
C ALA A 6 0.62 24.17 1.26
N GLU A 7 1.45 23.14 1.05
CA GLU A 7 1.11 21.71 1.25
C GLU A 7 1.65 21.06 2.53
N LYS A 8 2.13 21.82 3.53
CA LYS A 8 2.88 21.29 4.70
C LYS A 8 2.15 20.26 5.58
N GLU A 9 0.84 20.08 5.41
CA GLU A 9 0.01 19.11 6.15
C GLU A 9 -0.26 17.82 5.35
N ALA A 10 -0.21 17.88 4.01
CA ALA A 10 -0.37 16.72 3.16
C ALA A 10 0.99 16.02 3.06
N GLY A 11 1.28 15.15 4.03
CA GLY A 11 2.52 14.37 4.02
C GLY A 11 2.75 13.63 2.70
N ASP A 12 4.01 13.36 2.38
CA ASP A 12 4.39 12.70 1.12
C ASP A 12 3.67 11.35 0.92
N ILE A 13 3.31 11.05 -0.33
CA ILE A 13 2.74 9.75 -0.68
C ILE A 13 3.85 8.69 -0.63
N ILE A 14 3.83 7.85 0.41
CA ILE A 14 4.81 6.77 0.61
C ILE A 14 4.32 5.37 0.24
N ALA A 15 3.00 5.20 0.08
CA ALA A 15 2.37 3.93 -0.28
C ALA A 15 1.10 4.18 -1.10
N VAL A 16 0.89 3.40 -2.17
CA VAL A 16 -0.28 3.52 -3.05
C VAL A 16 -0.86 2.15 -3.38
N LYS A 17 -2.18 2.09 -3.58
CA LYS A 17 -2.88 0.93 -4.14
C LYS A 17 -3.81 1.36 -5.26
N GLN A 18 -3.67 0.72 -6.42
CA GLN A 18 -4.56 0.90 -7.57
C GLN A 18 -5.02 -0.47 -8.08
N GLY A 19 -6.31 -0.75 -7.95
CA GLY A 19 -6.84 -2.08 -8.28
C GLY A 19 -6.16 -3.18 -7.44
N ASN A 20 -5.51 -4.12 -8.14
CA ASN A 20 -4.73 -5.24 -7.60
C ASN A 20 -3.22 -4.97 -7.57
N VAL A 21 -2.78 -3.72 -7.73
CA VAL A 21 -1.38 -3.30 -7.66
C VAL A 21 -1.17 -2.48 -6.39
N PHE A 22 -0.08 -2.78 -5.67
CA PHE A 22 0.35 -2.10 -4.46
C PHE A 22 1.85 -1.79 -4.55
N GLY A 23 2.25 -0.57 -4.16
CA GLY A 23 3.64 -0.13 -4.20
C GLY A 23 3.99 0.78 -3.03
N THR A 24 5.26 0.73 -2.60
CA THR A 24 5.83 1.51 -1.50
C THR A 24 7.13 2.17 -1.95
N SER A 25 7.41 3.39 -1.46
CA SER A 25 8.71 4.06 -1.67
C SER A 25 9.76 3.63 -0.65
N PHE A 26 9.37 2.82 0.34
CA PHE A 26 10.22 2.26 1.38
C PHE A 26 10.28 0.74 1.28
N HIS A 27 11.23 0.16 2.01
CA HIS A 27 11.49 -1.28 2.11
C HIS A 27 10.80 -1.85 3.36
N PRO A 28 9.55 -2.35 3.26
CA PRO A 28 8.82 -2.89 4.40
C PRO A 28 9.49 -4.12 5.02
N GLU A 29 10.38 -4.79 4.30
CA GLU A 29 11.15 -5.96 4.73
C GLU A 29 12.30 -5.63 5.70
N LEU A 30 12.70 -4.35 5.81
CA LEU A 30 13.79 -3.91 6.70
C LEU A 30 13.30 -3.59 8.13
N THR A 31 12.10 -4.05 8.48
CA THR A 31 11.54 -3.98 9.84
C THR A 31 10.92 -5.32 10.22
N ASP A 32 10.93 -5.66 11.50
CA ASP A 32 10.26 -6.86 12.03
C ASP A 32 8.73 -6.71 12.10
N ASP A 33 8.18 -5.57 11.69
CA ASP A 33 6.74 -5.31 11.67
C ASP A 33 6.06 -5.89 10.41
N PRO A 34 5.26 -6.96 10.52
CA PRO A 34 4.69 -7.64 9.36
C PRO A 34 3.38 -7.01 8.90
N ARG A 35 2.89 -5.91 9.51
CA ARG A 35 1.51 -5.44 9.32
C ARG A 35 1.17 -5.13 7.86
N ILE A 36 2.09 -4.50 7.13
CA ILE A 36 1.86 -4.15 5.72
C ILE A 36 1.87 -5.38 4.81
N HIS A 37 2.74 -6.36 5.10
CA HIS A 37 2.76 -7.66 4.42
C HIS A 37 1.47 -8.44 4.66
N LEU A 38 1.02 -8.52 5.92
CA LEU A 38 -0.22 -9.19 6.29
C LEU A 38 -1.44 -8.51 5.65
N TRP A 39 -1.47 -7.18 5.65
CA TRP A 39 -2.53 -6.43 4.99
C TRP A 39 -2.58 -6.75 3.49
N TRP A 40 -1.43 -6.79 2.80
CA TRP A 40 -1.39 -7.10 1.37
C TRP A 40 -1.85 -8.52 1.07
N LEU A 41 -1.39 -9.51 1.85
CA LEU A 41 -1.81 -10.91 1.69
C LEU A 41 -3.31 -11.10 1.87
N ARG A 42 -3.95 -10.34 2.77
CA ARG A 42 -5.42 -10.35 2.90
C ARG A 42 -6.11 -9.87 1.63
N GLN A 43 -5.63 -8.80 1.00
CA GLN A 43 -6.18 -8.32 -0.28
C GLN A 43 -6.07 -9.39 -1.37
N VAL A 44 -4.95 -10.11 -1.42
CA VAL A 44 -4.73 -11.23 -2.36
C VAL A 44 -5.71 -12.37 -2.08
N ALA A 45 -5.86 -12.77 -0.81
CA ALA A 45 -6.80 -13.82 -0.42
C ALA A 45 -8.24 -13.48 -0.82
N ASP A 46 -8.69 -12.25 -0.53
CA ASP A 46 -10.02 -11.77 -0.91
C ASP A 46 -10.21 -11.79 -2.44
N ALA A 47 -9.20 -11.37 -3.19
CA ALA A 47 -9.24 -11.40 -4.65
C ALA A 47 -9.29 -12.83 -5.22
N VAL A 48 -8.60 -13.78 -4.58
CA VAL A 48 -8.66 -15.20 -4.93
C VAL A 48 -10.05 -15.76 -4.65
N GLN A 49 -10.60 -15.49 -3.47
CA GLN A 49 -11.93 -15.98 -3.09
C GLN A 49 -13.02 -15.49 -4.04
N LYS A 50 -13.00 -14.19 -4.37
CA LYS A 50 -13.92 -13.59 -5.35
C LYS A 50 -13.82 -14.24 -6.73
N ARG A 51 -12.61 -14.63 -7.15
CA ARG A 51 -12.39 -15.30 -8.45
C ARG A 51 -12.85 -16.76 -8.46
N SER A 52 -12.70 -17.47 -7.34
CA SER A 52 -13.10 -18.88 -7.22
C SER A 52 -14.61 -19.10 -7.11
N GLY A 53 -15.42 -18.03 -7.15
CA GLY A 53 -16.89 -18.12 -7.04
C GLY A 53 -17.37 -18.62 -5.67
N VAL A 54 -16.48 -18.67 -4.68
CA VAL A 54 -16.82 -18.97 -3.28
C VAL A 54 -17.22 -17.65 -2.62
N VAL A 55 -18.40 -17.17 -2.97
CA VAL A 55 -19.10 -16.06 -2.30
C VAL A 55 -20.38 -16.56 -1.68
#